data_AF-M2R3P3-F1
#
_entry.id   AF-M2R3P3-F1
#
_cell.length_a   1.000
_cell.length_b   1.000
_cell.length_c   1.000
_cell.angle_alpha   90.00
_cell.angle_beta   90.00
_cell.angle_gamma   90.00
#
_symmetry.space_group_name_H-M   'P 1'
#
loop_
_entity.id
_entity.type
_entity.pdbx_description
1 polymer ?
#
loop_
_entity_poly.entity_id
_entity_poly.type
_entity_poly.pdbx_seq_one_letter_code
_entity_poly.pdbx_strand_id
1 'polypeptide(L)'
;MALVCGHDIPIFLINIDSPGEQQKYAFCLMFTLFAYLPQAATVTALYDIACKSDRSNGRHDLLPLWISERLQWAVSVMHAYGHEWACQLVYNPRLRKGLGLRDGEGVERLWSRLRVFIPITRTSGRSRRIWILDRQVRALACEMRDHLGVYIIRRFKTGVKKQSSAAKAVLQGTPHSMDTLRSEWEAQRLAQLSVRAHAPARLRREVDAVITLQADIERVEFAIEGVRAQFRETRSSSESFGILARLFRTSADLSNKVDSLYTSLNVANTFPELKGLHINFARMLLLTRDIKINIRKRVTAQLLEFDRLDRAAGGRSNPLGTKLHQITRKAISKRQPAILSSIRKFNKYCVALKEAVKTYNISQTFPIPHQLSSNLSELRDDPSLYEDIWIAPPPAQTAPKWLEDAGVRCGIHAMLKLERCKEEERRLKFECENLQRWFGRELAATKLALRLSGSTYVDLGGYLQAIMSSA
;
A
#
# COMPACT_ATOMS: atom_id res chain seq x y z
N MET A 1 9.30 -15.98 -10.05
CA MET A 1 8.00 -15.36 -9.71
C MET A 1 6.95 -16.46 -9.67
N ALA A 2 5.85 -16.27 -8.94
CA ALA A 2 4.74 -17.20 -8.89
C ALA A 2 3.42 -16.49 -9.17
N LEU A 3 2.44 -17.22 -9.68
CA LEU A 3 1.04 -16.82 -9.78
C LEU A 3 0.22 -17.69 -8.84
N VAL A 4 -0.58 -17.06 -7.99
CA VAL A 4 -1.49 -17.72 -7.06
C VAL A 4 -2.92 -17.23 -7.31
N CYS A 5 -3.91 -18.07 -7.02
CA CYS A 5 -5.32 -17.65 -7.11
C CYS A 5 -5.72 -16.79 -5.89
N GLY A 6 -6.96 -16.29 -5.89
CA GLY A 6 -7.51 -15.51 -4.77
C GLY A 6 -7.56 -16.26 -3.42
N HIS A 7 -7.46 -17.59 -3.44
CA HIS A 7 -7.37 -18.49 -2.27
C HIS A 7 -5.94 -18.77 -1.83
N ASP A 8 -4.97 -18.08 -2.42
CA ASP A 8 -3.53 -18.23 -2.20
C ASP A 8 -2.93 -19.56 -2.72
N ILE A 9 -3.72 -20.32 -3.50
CA ILE A 9 -3.30 -21.59 -4.07
C ILE A 9 -2.38 -21.31 -5.27
N PRO A 10 -1.16 -21.88 -5.32
CA PRO A 10 -0.26 -21.72 -6.46
C PRO A 10 -0.85 -22.30 -7.75
N ILE A 11 -0.75 -21.54 -8.84
CA ILE A 11 -1.16 -21.95 -10.18
C ILE A 11 0.07 -22.18 -11.06
N PHE A 12 0.92 -21.15 -11.21
CA PHE A 12 2.11 -21.22 -12.07
C PHE A 12 3.34 -20.68 -11.36
N LEU A 13 4.50 -21.21 -11.74
CA LEU A 13 5.80 -20.68 -11.37
C LEU A 13 6.59 -20.38 -12.63
N ILE A 14 7.34 -19.28 -12.59
CA ILE A 14 8.25 -18.90 -13.66
C ILE A 14 9.64 -18.63 -13.07
N ASN A 15 10.64 -19.19 -13.73
CA ASN A 15 12.04 -18.94 -13.38
C ASN A 15 12.40 -17.50 -13.73
N ILE A 16 13.03 -16.81 -12.78
CA ILE A 16 13.65 -15.51 -13.05
C ILE A 16 15.06 -15.80 -13.54
N ASP A 17 15.29 -15.59 -14.83
CA ASP A 17 16.56 -15.86 -15.52
C ASP A 17 17.36 -14.58 -15.81
N SER A 18 16.74 -13.42 -15.64
CA SER A 18 17.34 -12.11 -15.79
C SER A 18 17.63 -11.46 -14.44
N PRO A 19 18.56 -10.49 -14.37
CA PRO A 19 18.70 -9.63 -13.20
C PRO A 19 17.38 -8.90 -12.89
N GLY A 20 16.92 -9.05 -11.65
CA GLY A 20 15.72 -8.40 -11.13
C GLY A 20 14.39 -9.03 -11.55
N GLU A 21 13.35 -8.71 -10.77
CA GLU A 21 11.98 -9.08 -11.08
C GLU A 21 11.39 -8.07 -12.08
N GLN A 22 11.51 -8.39 -13.37
CA GLN A 22 11.04 -7.56 -14.47
C GLN A 22 9.54 -7.78 -14.76
N GLN A 23 8.87 -6.78 -15.35
CA GLN A 23 7.45 -6.87 -15.69
C GLN A 23 7.11 -8.02 -16.66
N LYS A 24 8.07 -8.43 -17.51
CA LYS A 24 7.90 -9.53 -18.48
C LYS A 24 7.37 -10.83 -17.83
N TYR A 25 7.78 -11.12 -16.60
CA TYR A 25 7.34 -12.33 -15.90
C TYR A 25 5.87 -12.27 -15.54
N ALA A 26 5.38 -11.12 -15.07
CA ALA A 26 3.97 -10.92 -14.76
C ALA A 26 3.11 -11.04 -16.02
N PHE A 27 3.54 -10.42 -17.14
CA PHE A 27 2.84 -10.53 -18.42
C PHE A 27 2.82 -11.98 -18.95
N CYS A 28 3.94 -12.70 -18.87
CA CYS A 28 4.02 -14.11 -19.28
C CYS A 28 3.08 -15.00 -18.44
N LEU A 29 3.02 -14.77 -17.12
CA LEU A 29 2.07 -15.49 -16.25
C LEU A 29 0.62 -15.18 -16.59
N MET A 30 0.28 -13.93 -16.92
CA MET A 30 -1.06 -13.56 -17.39
C MET A 30 -1.39 -14.23 -18.72
N PHE A 31 -0.50 -14.13 -19.71
CA PHE A 31 -0.69 -14.78 -21.01
C PHE A 31 -0.95 -16.28 -20.85
N THR A 32 -0.13 -16.95 -20.03
CA THR A 32 -0.28 -18.37 -19.73
C THR A 32 -1.61 -18.66 -19.06
N LEU A 33 -2.02 -17.87 -18.05
CA LEU A 33 -3.30 -18.05 -17.36
C LEU A 33 -4.48 -17.97 -18.33
N PHE A 34 -4.51 -16.94 -19.18
CA PHE A 34 -5.62 -16.72 -20.11
C PHE A 34 -5.76 -17.82 -21.16
N ALA A 35 -4.69 -18.55 -21.49
CA ALA A 35 -4.75 -19.72 -22.37
C ALA A 35 -5.55 -20.90 -21.77
N TYR A 36 -5.71 -20.96 -20.44
CA TYR A 36 -6.47 -22.00 -19.73
C TYR A 36 -7.83 -21.54 -19.24
N LEU A 37 -8.18 -20.26 -19.43
CA LEU A 37 -9.44 -19.70 -18.95
C LEU A 37 -10.50 -19.68 -20.06
N PRO A 38 -11.79 -19.94 -19.74
CA PRO A 38 -12.88 -19.77 -20.69
C PRO A 38 -12.92 -18.35 -21.27
N GLN A 39 -13.42 -18.17 -22.50
CA GLN A 39 -13.44 -16.87 -23.18
C GLN A 39 -14.24 -15.78 -22.45
N ALA A 40 -15.22 -16.17 -21.62
CA ALA A 40 -16.03 -15.25 -20.83
C ALA A 40 -15.40 -14.85 -19.48
N ALA A 41 -14.29 -15.48 -19.07
CA ALA A 41 -13.72 -15.27 -17.73
C ALA A 41 -12.98 -13.93 -17.63
N THR A 42 -13.30 -13.11 -16.65
CA THR A 42 -12.54 -11.89 -16.32
C THR A 42 -11.57 -12.13 -15.17
N VAL A 43 -10.41 -11.48 -15.18
CA VAL A 43 -9.37 -11.63 -14.15
C VAL A 43 -9.00 -10.27 -13.58
N THR A 44 -8.87 -10.19 -12.25
CA THR A 44 -8.19 -9.06 -11.59
C THR A 44 -6.84 -9.52 -11.05
N ALA A 45 -5.75 -9.00 -11.60
CA ALA A 45 -4.39 -9.29 -11.16
C ALA A 45 -3.93 -8.29 -10.10
N LEU A 46 -3.56 -8.80 -8.92
CA LEU A 46 -2.94 -7.99 -7.86
C LEU A 46 -1.43 -8.12 -7.98
N TYR A 47 -0.74 -7.00 -8.19
CA TYR A 47 0.71 -6.96 -8.36
C TYR A 47 1.29 -5.66 -7.81
N ASP A 48 2.46 -5.72 -7.16
CA ASP A 48 3.06 -4.57 -6.45
C ASP A 48 3.22 -3.34 -7.33
N ILE A 49 3.61 -3.53 -8.59
CA ILE A 49 3.77 -2.46 -9.58
C ILE A 49 2.69 -2.51 -10.67
N ALA A 50 1.49 -3.02 -10.34
CA ALA A 50 0.36 -3.14 -11.26
C ALA A 50 0.06 -1.84 -12.01
N CYS A 51 0.12 -0.68 -11.34
CA CYS A 51 -0.10 0.61 -12.00
C CYS A 51 0.93 0.92 -13.09
N LYS A 52 2.18 0.49 -12.92
CA LYS A 52 3.22 0.61 -13.95
C LYS A 52 2.98 -0.42 -15.05
N SER A 53 2.57 -1.64 -14.72
CA SER A 53 2.30 -2.69 -15.70
C SER A 53 1.11 -2.33 -16.59
N ASP A 54 0.04 -1.79 -16.02
CA ASP A 54 -1.14 -1.31 -16.75
C ASP A 54 -0.75 -0.19 -17.72
N ARG A 55 0.01 0.80 -17.24
CA ARG A 55 0.55 1.89 -18.08
C ARG A 55 1.48 1.38 -19.20
N SER A 56 2.38 0.44 -18.88
CA SER A 56 3.28 -0.16 -19.87
C SER A 56 2.49 -0.90 -20.94
N ASN A 57 1.44 -1.64 -20.54
CA ASN A 57 0.56 -2.35 -21.46
C ASN A 57 -0.16 -1.38 -22.39
N GLY A 58 -0.81 -0.34 -21.85
CA GLY A 58 -1.54 0.64 -22.67
C GLY A 58 -0.65 1.51 -23.57
N ARG A 59 0.67 1.53 -23.37
CA ARG A 59 1.62 2.27 -24.22
C ARG A 59 2.27 1.41 -25.30
N HIS A 60 2.43 0.12 -25.03
CA HIS A 60 3.27 -0.76 -25.83
C HIS A 60 2.54 -2.04 -26.29
N ASP A 61 1.24 -2.17 -26.01
CA ASP A 61 0.40 -3.30 -26.38
C ASP A 61 1.02 -4.66 -25.99
N LEU A 62 1.55 -4.73 -24.77
CA LEU A 62 2.32 -5.88 -24.27
C LEU A 62 1.47 -7.15 -24.12
N LEU A 63 0.16 -7.00 -23.94
CA LEU A 63 -0.82 -8.08 -23.91
C LEU A 63 -1.80 -7.91 -25.08
N PRO A 64 -2.15 -9.01 -25.77
CA PRO A 64 -3.20 -8.99 -26.79
C PRO A 64 -4.51 -8.40 -26.28
N LEU A 65 -5.29 -7.76 -27.18
CA LEU A 65 -6.57 -7.13 -26.85
C LEU A 65 -7.54 -8.08 -26.12
N TRP A 66 -7.65 -9.34 -26.58
CA TRP A 66 -8.52 -10.34 -25.98
C TRP A 66 -8.16 -10.72 -24.53
N ILE A 67 -6.93 -10.40 -24.08
CA ILE A 67 -6.53 -10.47 -22.68
C ILE A 67 -6.79 -9.13 -21.99
N SER A 68 -6.32 -8.03 -22.58
CA SER A 68 -6.38 -6.69 -22.01
C SER A 68 -7.81 -6.25 -21.66
N GLU A 69 -8.80 -6.57 -22.49
CA GLU A 69 -10.23 -6.25 -22.23
C GLU A 69 -10.82 -7.01 -21.04
N ARG A 70 -10.22 -8.14 -20.67
CA ARG A 70 -10.70 -9.04 -19.62
C ARG A 70 -9.80 -9.02 -18.37
N LEU A 71 -8.72 -8.24 -18.40
CA LEU A 71 -7.74 -8.13 -17.33
C LEU A 71 -7.83 -6.77 -16.65
N GLN A 72 -8.06 -6.81 -15.35
CA GLN A 72 -8.00 -5.64 -14.50
C GLN A 72 -6.74 -5.67 -13.62
N TRP A 73 -6.00 -4.57 -13.58
CA TRP A 73 -4.85 -4.42 -12.69
C TRP A 73 -5.23 -3.78 -11.34
N ALA A 74 -4.65 -4.27 -10.25
CA ALA A 74 -4.76 -3.71 -8.91
C ALA A 74 -3.44 -3.89 -8.14
N VAL A 75 -3.15 -3.01 -7.19
CA VAL A 75 -1.95 -3.13 -6.35
C VAL A 75 -2.29 -3.94 -5.10
N SER A 76 -1.38 -4.79 -4.63
CA SER A 76 -1.54 -5.47 -3.32
C SER A 76 -1.76 -4.43 -2.21
N VAL A 77 -2.64 -4.73 -1.24
CA VAL A 77 -3.12 -3.74 -0.25
C VAL A 77 -1.97 -3.11 0.52
N MET A 78 -0.97 -3.90 0.90
CA MET A 78 0.17 -3.39 1.65
C MET A 78 1.07 -2.46 0.82
N HIS A 79 1.19 -2.74 -0.48
CA HIS A 79 1.99 -1.93 -1.40
C HIS A 79 1.25 -0.67 -1.85
N ALA A 80 -0.08 -0.73 -1.94
CA ALA A 80 -0.91 0.39 -2.40
C ALA A 80 -0.67 1.65 -1.57
N TYR A 81 -0.53 1.53 -0.24
CA TYR A 81 -0.26 2.68 0.64
C TYR A 81 1.08 3.38 0.40
N GLY A 82 2.03 2.68 -0.24
CA GLY A 82 3.31 3.27 -0.65
C GLY A 82 3.22 4.09 -1.93
N HIS A 83 2.11 4.02 -2.64
CA HIS A 83 1.87 4.74 -3.88
C HIS A 83 1.25 6.12 -3.60
N GLU A 84 1.33 7.00 -4.60
CA GLU A 84 0.67 8.31 -4.58
C GLU A 84 -0.84 8.14 -4.46
N TRP A 85 -1.51 9.13 -3.87
CA TRP A 85 -2.93 9.00 -3.51
C TRP A 85 -3.81 8.74 -4.74
N ALA A 86 -3.58 9.44 -5.86
CA ALA A 86 -4.31 9.18 -7.10
C ALA A 86 -4.13 7.73 -7.61
N CYS A 87 -2.93 7.16 -7.46
CA CYS A 87 -2.69 5.75 -7.76
C CYS A 87 -3.46 4.84 -6.80
N GLN A 88 -3.59 5.20 -5.53
CA GLN A 88 -4.42 4.46 -4.57
C GLN A 88 -5.90 4.50 -4.96
N LEU A 89 -6.42 5.67 -5.33
CA LEU A 89 -7.82 5.82 -5.76
C LEU A 89 -8.19 4.90 -6.92
N VAL A 90 -7.25 4.62 -7.83
CA VAL A 90 -7.48 3.76 -9.02
C VAL A 90 -7.15 2.29 -8.76
N TYR A 91 -6.06 2.00 -8.03
CA TYR A 91 -5.51 0.64 -7.96
C TYR A 91 -5.60 -0.01 -6.57
N ASN A 92 -5.99 0.71 -5.51
CA ASN A 92 -6.09 0.13 -4.17
C ASN A 92 -7.35 -0.77 -4.05
N PRO A 93 -7.21 -2.05 -3.70
CA PRO A 93 -8.33 -2.99 -3.55
C PRO A 93 -9.37 -2.58 -2.50
N ARG A 94 -8.98 -1.75 -1.53
CA ARG A 94 -9.90 -1.25 -0.49
C ARG A 94 -10.80 -0.12 -0.99
N LEU A 95 -10.33 0.66 -1.97
CA LEU A 95 -11.06 1.79 -2.53
C LEU A 95 -11.85 1.38 -3.78
N ARG A 96 -11.30 0.44 -4.57
CA ARG A 96 -11.90 -0.03 -5.83
C ARG A 96 -12.99 -1.09 -5.62
N LYS A 97 -14.05 -0.98 -6.42
CA LYS A 97 -15.15 -1.96 -6.48
C LYS A 97 -14.70 -3.30 -7.04
N GLY A 98 -15.37 -4.37 -6.59
CA GLY A 98 -15.24 -5.72 -7.15
C GLY A 98 -14.11 -6.57 -6.55
N LEU A 99 -13.26 -6.03 -5.68
CA LEU A 99 -12.15 -6.78 -5.07
C LEU A 99 -12.48 -7.36 -3.69
N GLY A 100 -13.58 -6.93 -3.07
CA GLY A 100 -13.98 -7.43 -1.75
C GLY A 100 -12.87 -7.24 -0.71
N LEU A 101 -12.51 -8.31 0.01
CA LEU A 101 -11.49 -8.27 1.04
C LEU A 101 -10.14 -8.90 0.65
N ARG A 102 -9.88 -9.08 -0.65
CA ARG A 102 -8.60 -9.60 -1.16
C ARG A 102 -7.47 -8.60 -0.85
N ASP A 103 -6.34 -9.12 -0.38
CA ASP A 103 -5.16 -8.32 -0.02
C ASP A 103 -4.02 -8.42 -1.05
N GLY A 104 -3.99 -9.49 -1.85
CA GLY A 104 -2.96 -9.69 -2.88
C GLY A 104 -1.64 -10.25 -2.36
N GLU A 105 -1.61 -10.71 -1.10
CA GLU A 105 -0.38 -11.17 -0.43
C GLU A 105 -0.13 -12.69 -0.57
N GLY A 106 -0.79 -13.33 -1.54
CA GLY A 106 -0.78 -14.79 -1.69
C GLY A 106 0.61 -15.34 -2.02
N VAL A 107 1.36 -14.59 -2.84
CA VAL A 107 2.70 -14.99 -3.26
C VAL A 107 3.69 -14.92 -2.09
N GLU A 108 3.55 -13.92 -1.23
CA GLU A 108 4.35 -13.74 -0.01
C GLU A 108 4.09 -14.87 1.00
N ARG A 109 2.82 -15.29 1.12
CA ARG A 109 2.45 -16.45 1.95
C ARG A 109 3.04 -17.74 1.38
N LEU A 110 3.04 -17.92 0.06
CA LEU A 110 3.70 -19.05 -0.60
C LEU A 110 5.21 -19.05 -0.32
N TRP A 111 5.88 -17.91 -0.51
CA TRP A 111 7.32 -17.78 -0.22
C TRP A 111 7.65 -18.08 1.24
N SER A 112 6.79 -17.69 2.17
CA SER A 112 6.96 -18.02 3.58
C SER A 112 6.97 -19.53 3.81
N ARG A 113 6.09 -20.29 3.15
CA ARG A 113 6.04 -21.76 3.22
C ARG A 113 7.25 -22.42 2.57
N LEU A 114 7.79 -21.83 1.50
CA LEU A 114 8.96 -22.36 0.78
C LEU A 114 10.31 -22.01 1.44
N ARG A 115 10.31 -21.17 2.48
CA ARG A 115 11.53 -20.67 3.13
C ARG A 115 12.46 -21.77 3.65
N VAL A 116 11.90 -22.89 4.10
CA VAL A 116 12.66 -24.06 4.60
C VAL A 116 13.59 -24.65 3.54
N PHE A 117 13.28 -24.47 2.25
CA PHE A 117 14.09 -24.97 1.15
C PHE A 117 15.25 -24.04 0.77
N ILE A 118 15.36 -22.83 1.34
CA ILE A 118 16.45 -21.89 1.00
C ILE A 118 17.83 -22.52 1.24
N PRO A 119 18.16 -23.11 2.40
CA PRO A 119 19.48 -23.71 2.61
C PRO A 119 19.77 -24.87 1.65
N ILE A 120 18.76 -25.73 1.41
CA ILE A 120 18.88 -26.92 0.56
C ILE A 120 19.07 -26.54 -0.91
N THR A 121 18.30 -25.57 -1.39
CA THR A 121 18.34 -25.14 -2.79
C THR A 121 19.57 -24.29 -3.11
N ARG A 122 20.26 -23.71 -2.13
CA ARG A 122 21.50 -22.94 -2.40
C ARG A 122 22.66 -23.80 -2.88
N THR A 123 22.76 -25.04 -2.40
CA THR A 123 23.84 -25.99 -2.76
C THR A 123 23.40 -27.02 -3.80
N SER A 124 22.13 -27.03 -4.18
CA SER A 124 21.57 -27.99 -5.14
C SER A 124 21.75 -27.56 -6.60
N GLY A 125 22.04 -28.53 -7.47
CA GLY A 125 22.05 -28.33 -8.93
C GLY A 125 20.68 -27.90 -9.48
N ARG A 126 20.67 -27.22 -10.65
CA ARG A 126 19.47 -26.62 -11.27
C ARG A 126 18.28 -27.58 -11.34
N SER A 127 18.46 -28.79 -11.88
CA SER A 127 17.36 -29.75 -12.06
C SER A 127 16.75 -30.19 -10.73
N ARG A 128 17.59 -30.40 -9.70
CA ARG A 128 17.11 -30.75 -8.35
C ARG A 128 16.32 -29.62 -7.71
N ARG A 129 16.75 -28.36 -7.89
CA ARG A 129 16.02 -27.17 -7.41
C ARG A 129 14.64 -27.07 -8.03
N ILE A 130 14.54 -27.25 -9.35
CA ILE A 130 13.25 -27.21 -10.06
C ILE A 130 12.35 -28.32 -9.53
N TRP A 131 12.87 -29.56 -9.47
CA TRP A 131 12.09 -30.71 -9.02
C TRP A 131 11.56 -30.56 -7.59
N ILE A 132 12.42 -30.17 -6.63
CA ILE A 132 12.00 -30.07 -5.22
C ILE A 132 10.97 -28.95 -5.02
N LEU A 133 11.15 -27.80 -5.68
CA LEU A 133 10.21 -26.69 -5.60
C LEU A 133 8.88 -27.03 -6.27
N ASP A 134 8.90 -27.65 -7.45
CA ASP A 134 7.68 -28.09 -8.14
C ASP A 134 6.87 -29.08 -7.30
N ARG A 135 7.52 -30.13 -6.77
CA ARG A 135 6.86 -31.12 -5.92
C ARG A 135 6.29 -30.49 -4.65
N GLN A 136 7.04 -29.61 -4.00
CA GLN A 136 6.56 -28.91 -2.81
C GLN A 136 5.36 -28.01 -3.11
N VAL A 137 5.44 -27.20 -4.15
CA VAL A 137 4.34 -26.31 -4.53
C VAL A 137 3.10 -27.12 -4.86
N ARG A 138 3.23 -28.23 -5.59
CA ARG A 138 2.11 -29.12 -5.89
C ARG A 138 1.50 -29.70 -4.61
N ALA A 139 2.31 -30.16 -3.67
CA ALA A 139 1.83 -30.67 -2.38
C ALA A 139 1.06 -29.59 -1.61
N LEU A 140 1.62 -28.36 -1.52
CA LEU A 140 0.94 -27.21 -0.90
C LEU A 140 -0.38 -26.89 -1.61
N ALA A 141 -0.43 -26.94 -2.93
CA ALA A 141 -1.64 -26.66 -3.69
C ALA A 141 -2.72 -27.73 -3.46
N CYS A 142 -2.36 -29.00 -3.27
CA CYS A 142 -3.31 -30.05 -2.85
C CYS A 142 -3.85 -29.77 -1.45
N GLU A 143 -2.96 -29.61 -0.47
CA GLU A 143 -3.32 -29.35 0.92
C GLU A 143 -4.25 -28.12 1.06
N MET A 144 -3.98 -27.05 0.31
CA MET A 144 -4.80 -25.84 0.35
C MET A 144 -6.18 -26.02 -0.30
N ARG A 145 -6.29 -26.89 -1.31
CA ARG A 145 -7.58 -27.25 -1.91
C ARG A 145 -8.42 -28.09 -0.96
N ASP A 146 -7.80 -29.04 -0.27
CA ASP A 146 -8.49 -29.89 0.72
C ASP A 146 -9.06 -29.05 1.88
N HIS A 147 -8.34 -27.99 2.28
CA HIS A 147 -8.77 -27.06 3.32
C HIS A 147 -9.65 -25.89 2.85
N LEU A 148 -10.12 -25.89 1.59
CA LEU A 148 -10.82 -24.73 1.02
C LEU A 148 -12.13 -24.40 1.77
N GLY A 149 -12.86 -25.41 2.25
CA GLY A 149 -14.07 -25.20 3.06
C GLY A 149 -13.78 -24.45 4.37
N VAL A 150 -12.73 -24.88 5.09
CA VAL A 150 -12.28 -24.21 6.33
C VAL A 150 -11.81 -22.78 6.04
N TYR A 151 -11.09 -22.58 4.93
CA TYR A 151 -10.68 -21.26 4.47
C TYR A 151 -11.88 -20.32 4.29
N ILE A 152 -12.92 -20.77 3.57
CA ILE A 152 -14.14 -19.96 3.32
C ILE A 152 -14.84 -19.59 4.64
N ILE A 153 -15.03 -20.57 5.54
CA ILE A 153 -15.67 -20.34 6.85
C ILE A 153 -14.89 -19.31 7.67
N ARG A 154 -13.57 -19.45 7.74
CA ARG A 154 -12.71 -18.51 8.46
C ARG A 154 -12.79 -17.11 7.86
N ARG A 155 -12.71 -16.98 6.53
CA ARG A 155 -12.82 -15.69 5.83
C ARG A 155 -14.18 -15.03 6.09
N PHE A 156 -15.25 -15.81 6.15
CA PHE A 156 -16.59 -15.30 6.48
C PHE A 156 -16.69 -14.82 7.93
N LYS A 157 -16.38 -15.69 8.91
CA LYS A 157 -16.54 -15.38 10.34
C LYS A 157 -15.58 -14.28 10.80
N THR A 158 -14.27 -14.47 10.57
CA THR A 158 -13.25 -13.53 11.06
C THR A 158 -12.94 -12.39 10.11
N GLY A 159 -13.07 -12.59 8.80
CA GLY A 159 -12.83 -11.54 7.81
C GLY A 159 -14.03 -10.61 7.66
N VAL A 160 -15.14 -11.16 7.16
CA VAL A 160 -16.34 -10.39 6.80
C VAL A 160 -17.10 -9.91 8.02
N LYS A 161 -17.55 -10.80 8.92
CA LYS A 161 -18.44 -10.39 10.03
C LYS A 161 -17.77 -9.40 10.98
N LYS A 162 -16.52 -9.67 11.41
CA LYS A 162 -15.77 -8.76 12.29
C LYS A 162 -15.61 -7.36 11.68
N GLN A 163 -15.14 -7.27 10.44
CA GLN A 163 -14.92 -5.98 9.78
C GLN A 163 -16.24 -5.25 9.47
N SER A 164 -17.29 -6.00 9.10
CA SER A 164 -18.61 -5.42 8.87
C SER A 164 -19.21 -4.84 10.15
N SER A 165 -19.10 -5.53 11.29
CA SER A 165 -19.60 -5.03 12.58
C SER A 165 -18.86 -3.77 13.00
N ALA A 166 -17.53 -3.75 12.89
CA ALA A 166 -16.73 -2.55 13.20
C ALA A 166 -17.11 -1.35 12.31
N ALA A 167 -17.26 -1.58 11.00
CA ALA A 167 -17.68 -0.53 10.07
C ALA A 167 -19.10 -0.02 10.37
N LYS A 168 -20.03 -0.91 10.71
CA LYS A 168 -21.40 -0.52 11.09
C LYS A 168 -21.44 0.32 12.36
N ALA A 169 -20.62 -0.01 13.36
CA ALA A 169 -20.53 0.77 14.60
C ALA A 169 -20.07 2.21 14.32
N VAL A 170 -19.08 2.40 13.44
CA VAL A 170 -18.65 3.74 13.01
C VAL A 170 -19.78 4.48 12.30
N LEU A 171 -20.47 3.84 11.36
CA LEU A 171 -21.57 4.45 10.62
C LEU A 171 -22.79 4.80 11.50
N GLN A 172 -23.04 4.05 12.57
CA GLN A 172 -24.08 4.37 13.55
C GLN A 172 -23.73 5.60 14.39
N GLY A 173 -22.44 5.87 14.60
CA GLY A 173 -21.95 7.05 15.31
C GLY A 173 -21.87 8.30 14.45
N THR A 174 -21.99 8.20 13.12
CA THR A 174 -21.96 9.36 12.22
C THR A 174 -23.37 9.90 11.95
N PRO A 175 -23.59 11.22 11.99
CA PRO A 175 -24.89 11.83 11.68
C PRO A 175 -25.22 11.82 10.17
N HIS A 176 -24.29 11.37 9.33
CA HIS A 176 -24.39 11.47 7.87
C HIS A 176 -25.03 10.22 7.27
N SER A 177 -25.93 10.42 6.30
CA SER A 177 -26.56 9.31 5.59
C SER A 177 -25.57 8.60 4.65
N MET A 178 -25.84 7.32 4.34
CA MET A 178 -25.04 6.55 3.38
C MET A 178 -24.96 7.22 2.00
N ASP A 179 -26.04 7.86 1.53
CA ASP A 179 -26.05 8.50 0.22
C ASP A 179 -25.26 9.81 0.20
N THR A 180 -25.25 10.54 1.32
CA THR A 180 -24.34 11.68 1.53
C THR A 180 -22.89 11.22 1.46
N LEU A 181 -22.53 10.16 2.19
CA LEU A 181 -21.16 9.63 2.19
C LEU A 181 -20.72 9.16 0.80
N ARG A 182 -21.61 8.53 0.01
CA ARG A 182 -21.31 8.14 -1.37
C ARG A 182 -21.07 9.33 -2.28
N SER A 183 -21.91 10.37 -2.16
CA SER A 183 -21.80 11.59 -2.96
C SER A 183 -20.51 12.33 -2.64
N GLU A 184 -20.18 12.47 -1.36
CA GLU A 184 -18.93 13.06 -0.88
C GLU A 184 -17.71 12.25 -1.34
N TRP A 185 -17.76 10.91 -1.30
CA TRP A 185 -16.69 10.06 -1.81
C TRP A 185 -16.48 10.20 -3.32
N GLU A 186 -17.56 10.27 -4.11
CA GLU A 186 -17.41 10.45 -5.55
C GLU A 186 -16.88 11.86 -5.89
N ALA A 187 -17.34 12.88 -5.16
CA ALA A 187 -16.80 14.23 -5.27
C ALA A 187 -15.29 14.27 -4.93
N GLN A 188 -14.87 13.58 -3.86
CA GLN A 188 -13.47 13.42 -3.49
C GLN A 188 -12.67 12.76 -4.62
N ARG A 189 -13.15 11.64 -5.15
CA ARG A 189 -12.48 10.91 -6.25
C ARG A 189 -12.32 11.79 -7.49
N LEU A 190 -13.38 12.47 -7.93
CA LEU A 190 -13.35 13.32 -9.12
C LEU A 190 -12.38 14.50 -8.94
N ALA A 191 -12.42 15.14 -7.78
CA ALA A 191 -11.52 16.25 -7.47
C ALA A 191 -10.05 15.79 -7.48
N GLN A 192 -9.75 14.67 -6.82
CA GLN A 192 -8.38 14.18 -6.61
C GLN A 192 -7.80 13.38 -7.81
N LEU A 193 -8.64 12.92 -8.74
CA LEU A 193 -8.20 12.30 -10.00
C LEU A 193 -8.13 13.28 -11.17
N SER A 194 -8.60 14.52 -11.01
CA SER A 194 -8.49 15.52 -12.05
C SER A 194 -7.02 15.79 -12.41
N VAL A 195 -6.71 15.92 -13.71
CA VAL A 195 -5.35 16.07 -14.27
C VAL A 195 -4.56 17.22 -13.62
N ARG A 196 -5.27 18.19 -13.05
CA ARG A 196 -4.77 19.34 -12.27
C ARG A 196 -4.08 18.97 -10.93
N ALA A 197 -4.22 17.74 -10.45
CA ALA A 197 -3.59 17.28 -9.20
C ALA A 197 -2.15 16.74 -9.37
N HIS A 198 -1.66 16.61 -10.62
CA HIS A 198 -0.39 15.94 -10.92
C HIS A 198 0.72 16.90 -11.34
N ALA A 199 1.70 17.09 -10.44
CA ALA A 199 2.96 17.77 -10.74
C ALA A 199 3.75 17.01 -11.85
N PRO A 200 4.28 17.68 -12.88
CA PRO A 200 5.14 17.04 -13.87
C PRO A 200 6.40 16.44 -13.22
N ALA A 201 6.79 15.23 -13.64
CA ALA A 201 7.94 14.49 -13.08
C ALA A 201 9.30 15.22 -13.19
N ARG A 202 9.41 16.24 -14.06
CA ARG A 202 10.60 17.10 -14.20
C ARG A 202 10.71 18.07 -13.03
N LEU A 203 9.63 18.76 -12.70
CA LEU A 203 9.58 19.73 -11.60
C LEU A 203 9.81 19.05 -10.25
N ARG A 204 9.32 17.82 -10.08
CA ARG A 204 9.58 17.02 -8.86
C ARG A 204 11.07 16.80 -8.60
N ARG A 205 11.87 16.54 -9.64
CA ARG A 205 13.32 16.33 -9.49
C ARG A 205 14.05 17.61 -9.09
N GLU A 206 13.67 18.72 -9.69
CA GLU A 206 14.27 20.04 -9.39
C GLU A 206 13.86 20.51 -7.99
N VAL A 207 12.61 20.26 -7.57
CA VAL A 207 12.14 20.53 -6.20
C VAL A 207 12.78 19.58 -5.17
N ASP A 208 12.94 18.29 -5.46
CA ASP A 208 13.66 17.32 -4.59
C ASP A 208 15.12 17.75 -4.35
N ALA A 209 15.78 18.31 -5.37
CA ALA A 209 17.12 18.88 -5.25
C ALA A 209 17.14 20.11 -4.32
N VAL A 210 16.18 21.03 -4.46
CA VAL A 210 16.01 22.18 -3.54
C VAL A 210 15.78 21.71 -2.10
N ILE A 211 14.96 20.67 -1.88
CA ILE A 211 14.69 20.12 -0.54
C ILE A 211 15.96 19.54 0.10
N THR A 212 16.75 18.82 -0.69
CA THR A 212 18.01 18.25 -0.22
C THR A 212 18.97 19.35 0.22
N LEU A 213 19.08 20.40 -0.59
CA LEU A 213 19.86 21.59 -0.25
C LEU A 213 19.35 22.30 1.02
N GLN A 214 18.03 22.42 1.19
CA GLN A 214 17.45 23.02 2.40
C GLN A 214 17.75 22.20 3.67
N ALA A 215 17.68 20.86 3.58
CA ALA A 215 18.01 19.97 4.69
C ALA A 215 19.50 20.00 5.03
N ASP A 216 20.36 20.24 4.04
CA ASP A 216 21.81 20.41 4.25
C ASP A 216 22.10 21.74 4.94
N ILE A 217 21.43 22.81 4.52
CA ILE A 217 21.53 24.13 5.17
C ILE A 217 21.07 24.07 6.62
N GLU A 218 19.92 23.48 6.92
CA GLU A 218 19.43 23.34 8.30
C GLU A 218 20.40 22.53 9.18
N ARG A 219 21.06 21.51 8.63
CA ARG A 219 22.11 20.76 9.33
C ARG A 219 23.32 21.63 9.64
N VAL A 220 23.72 22.47 8.68
CA VAL A 220 24.82 23.44 8.84
C VAL A 220 24.45 24.50 9.88
N GLU A 221 23.24 25.06 9.83
CA GLU A 221 22.75 26.03 10.83
C GLU A 221 22.71 25.43 12.23
N PHE A 222 22.21 24.21 12.38
CA PHE A 222 22.18 23.51 13.67
C PHE A 222 23.60 23.26 14.20
N ALA A 223 24.54 22.86 13.35
CA ALA A 223 25.94 22.68 13.73
C ALA A 223 26.59 24.01 14.14
N ILE A 224 26.32 25.10 13.41
CA ILE A 224 26.81 26.45 13.74
C ILE A 224 26.27 26.91 15.10
N GLU A 225 24.97 26.71 15.39
CA GLU A 225 24.37 27.08 16.67
C GLU A 225 24.92 26.23 17.83
N GLY A 226 25.20 24.95 17.58
CA GLY A 226 25.87 24.07 18.55
C GLY A 226 27.29 24.52 18.89
N VAL A 227 28.05 24.92 17.87
CA VAL A 227 29.39 25.50 18.05
C VAL A 227 29.31 26.84 18.81
N ARG A 228 28.30 27.67 18.53
CA ARG A 228 28.06 28.92 19.27
C ARG A 228 27.77 28.68 20.75
N ALA A 229 26.99 27.64 21.08
CA ALA A 229 26.70 27.28 22.45
C ALA A 229 27.97 26.88 23.22
N GLN A 230 28.85 26.07 22.62
CA GLN A 230 30.15 25.69 23.20
C GLN A 230 31.09 26.88 23.40
N PHE A 231 31.10 27.84 22.47
CA PHE A 231 31.90 29.06 22.59
C PHE A 231 31.38 30.03 23.65
N ARG A 232 30.10 29.97 24.03
CA ARG A 232 29.57 30.73 25.17
C ARG A 232 30.01 30.16 26.52
N GLU A 233 30.24 28.84 26.60
CA GLU A 233 30.70 28.16 27.81
C GLU A 233 32.22 28.21 28.00
N THR A 234 32.98 28.38 26.91
CA THR A 234 34.45 28.37 26.93
C THR A 234 34.99 29.76 26.57
N ARG A 235 35.80 30.41 27.43
CA ARG A 235 36.45 31.70 27.12
C ARG A 235 37.29 31.57 25.85
N SER A 236 36.75 32.02 24.73
CA SER A 236 37.26 31.78 23.39
C SER A 236 37.79 33.06 22.74
N SER A 237 38.73 32.90 21.81
CA SER A 237 39.48 34.00 21.20
C SER A 237 38.62 34.87 20.26
N SER A 238 38.98 36.15 20.10
CA SER A 238 38.34 37.10 19.17
C SER A 238 38.30 36.58 17.72
N GLU A 239 39.35 35.84 17.32
CA GLU A 239 39.47 35.26 15.98
C GLU A 239 38.46 34.13 15.73
N SER A 240 38.14 33.35 16.77
CA SER A 240 37.09 32.31 16.72
C SER A 240 35.69 32.91 16.51
N PHE A 241 35.39 34.05 17.14
CA PHE A 241 34.15 34.79 16.89
C PHE A 241 34.06 35.34 15.46
N GLY A 242 35.19 35.79 14.89
CA GLY A 242 35.27 36.24 13.50
C GLY A 242 34.94 35.14 12.49
N ILE A 243 35.48 33.93 12.69
CA ILE A 243 35.18 32.75 11.85
C ILE A 243 33.71 32.35 11.96
N LEU A 244 33.15 32.35 13.18
CA LEU A 244 31.74 32.04 13.41
C LEU A 244 30.80 33.01 12.69
N ALA A 245 31.08 34.33 12.78
CA ALA A 245 30.31 35.35 12.08
C ALA A 245 30.40 35.23 10.55
N ARG A 246 31.50 34.67 10.03
CA ARG A 246 31.66 34.38 8.61
C ARG A 246 30.84 33.16 8.20
N LEU A 247 30.81 32.10 9.01
CA LEU A 247 29.97 30.91 8.78
C LEU A 247 28.47 31.26 8.78
N PHE A 248 28.02 32.12 9.70
CA PHE A 248 26.62 32.61 9.71
C PHE A 248 26.26 33.34 8.42
N ARG A 249 27.13 34.24 7.94
CA ARG A 249 26.92 34.96 6.68
C ARG A 249 26.84 34.00 5.49
N THR A 250 27.75 33.03 5.41
CA THR A 250 27.74 32.02 4.33
C THR A 250 26.46 31.16 4.36
N SER A 251 25.99 30.78 5.56
CA SER A 251 24.74 30.03 5.72
C SER A 251 23.52 30.85 5.26
N ALA A 252 23.46 32.12 5.67
CA ALA A 252 22.39 33.03 5.23
C ALA A 252 22.40 33.25 3.72
N ASP A 253 23.58 33.41 3.11
CA ASP A 253 23.73 33.54 1.65
C ASP A 253 23.32 32.26 0.91
N LEU A 254 23.62 31.07 1.46
CA LEU A 254 23.18 29.79 0.91
C LEU A 254 21.66 29.66 0.95
N SER A 255 21.02 30.03 2.07
CA SER A 255 19.57 30.13 2.18
C SER A 255 18.98 31.04 1.11
N ASN A 256 19.53 32.25 0.94
CA ASN A 256 19.06 33.20 -0.08
C ASN A 256 19.23 32.67 -1.52
N LYS A 257 20.29 31.91 -1.81
CA LYS A 257 20.52 31.30 -3.13
C LYS A 257 19.52 30.16 -3.42
N VAL A 258 19.19 29.36 -2.42
CA VAL A 258 18.14 28.33 -2.55
C VAL A 258 16.77 28.98 -2.80
N ASP A 259 16.50 30.11 -2.14
CA ASP A 259 15.28 30.91 -2.35
C ASP A 259 15.20 31.47 -3.78
N SER A 260 16.33 31.96 -4.32
CA SER A 260 16.43 32.44 -5.70
C SER A 260 16.25 31.33 -6.73
N LEU A 261 16.89 30.17 -6.52
CA LEU A 261 16.69 28.96 -7.34
C LEU A 261 15.23 28.52 -7.35
N TYR A 262 14.55 28.60 -6.22
CA TYR A 262 13.13 28.26 -6.15
C TYR A 262 12.25 29.23 -6.95
N THR A 263 12.59 30.51 -6.93
CA THR A 263 11.89 31.55 -7.68
C THR A 263 12.11 31.39 -9.19
N SER A 264 13.31 30.98 -9.61
CA SER A 264 13.63 30.74 -11.03
C SER A 264 13.00 29.48 -11.62
N LEU A 265 12.62 28.50 -10.79
CA LEU A 265 11.85 27.32 -11.21
C LEU A 265 10.45 27.64 -11.75
N ASN A 266 10.01 28.91 -11.66
CA ASN A 266 8.78 29.41 -12.26
C ASN A 266 7.55 28.52 -11.95
N VAL A 267 7.45 28.18 -10.65
CA VAL A 267 6.43 27.26 -10.09
C VAL A 267 5.01 27.72 -10.46
N ALA A 268 4.77 29.04 -10.58
CA ALA A 268 3.49 29.62 -10.98
C ALA A 268 3.10 29.38 -12.45
N ASN A 269 4.08 29.26 -13.36
CA ASN A 269 3.81 28.90 -14.76
C ASN A 269 3.63 27.40 -14.96
N THR A 270 4.15 26.58 -14.03
CA THR A 270 4.05 25.12 -14.09
C THR A 270 2.84 24.57 -13.32
N PHE A 271 2.34 25.32 -12.32
CA PHE A 271 1.08 25.05 -11.61
C PHE A 271 0.14 26.25 -11.73
N PRO A 272 -0.79 26.22 -12.70
CA PRO A 272 -1.84 27.23 -12.80
C PRO A 272 -2.66 27.37 -11.51
N GLU A 273 -2.73 26.30 -10.69
CA GLU A 273 -3.49 26.30 -9.43
C GLU A 273 -2.86 27.15 -8.31
N LEU A 274 -1.56 27.47 -8.40
CA LEU A 274 -0.86 28.32 -7.43
C LEU A 274 -0.88 29.80 -7.85
N LYS A 275 -1.51 30.13 -8.99
CA LYS A 275 -1.62 31.48 -9.51
C LYS A 275 -2.46 32.34 -8.56
N GLY A 276 -1.85 33.40 -8.03
CA GLY A 276 -2.48 34.31 -7.05
C GLY A 276 -2.18 33.98 -5.58
N LEU A 277 -1.47 32.89 -5.28
CA LEU A 277 -0.95 32.63 -3.93
C LEU A 277 0.38 33.34 -3.72
N HIS A 278 0.63 33.80 -2.48
CA HIS A 278 1.91 34.38 -2.11
C HIS A 278 3.04 33.34 -2.25
N ILE A 279 4.19 33.74 -2.80
CA ILE A 279 5.30 32.84 -3.16
C ILE A 279 5.77 32.02 -1.96
N ASN A 280 5.92 32.65 -0.78
CA ASN A 280 6.35 31.95 0.44
C ASN A 280 5.30 30.94 0.94
N PHE A 281 4.01 31.22 0.74
CA PHE A 281 2.94 30.28 1.09
C PHE A 281 2.96 29.07 0.17
N ALA A 282 3.03 29.30 -1.16
CA ALA A 282 3.13 28.25 -2.16
C ALA A 282 4.36 27.35 -1.94
N ARG A 283 5.51 27.96 -1.63
CA ARG A 283 6.75 27.25 -1.26
C ARG A 283 6.54 26.35 -0.06
N MET A 284 6.02 26.91 1.04
CA MET A 284 5.79 26.16 2.27
C MET A 284 4.78 25.02 2.07
N LEU A 285 3.75 25.24 1.25
CA LEU A 285 2.75 24.23 0.92
C LEU A 285 3.35 23.04 0.17
N LEU A 286 4.18 23.32 -0.85
CA LEU A 286 4.87 22.29 -1.63
C LEU A 286 5.89 21.51 -0.77
N LEU A 287 6.66 22.20 0.07
CA LEU A 287 7.56 21.55 1.03
C LEU A 287 6.81 20.63 2.00
N THR A 288 5.67 21.10 2.51
CA THR A 288 4.82 20.32 3.42
C THR A 288 4.28 19.06 2.73
N ARG A 289 3.85 19.19 1.46
CA ARG A 289 3.39 18.08 0.62
C ARG A 289 4.46 17.01 0.46
N ASP A 290 5.68 17.40 0.11
CA ASP A 290 6.77 16.45 -0.15
C ASP A 290 7.26 15.77 1.12
N ILE A 291 7.30 16.50 2.24
CA ILE A 291 7.59 15.88 3.56
C ILE A 291 6.53 14.83 3.88
N LYS A 292 5.23 15.10 3.66
CA LYS A 292 4.16 14.11 3.89
C LYS A 292 4.32 12.87 3.02
N ILE A 293 4.64 13.03 1.74
CA ILE A 293 4.92 11.91 0.82
C ILE A 293 6.08 11.07 1.36
N ASN A 294 7.15 11.72 1.84
CA ASN A 294 8.31 11.01 2.40
C ASN A 294 7.98 10.30 3.72
N ILE A 295 7.19 10.90 4.61
CA ILE A 295 6.68 10.24 5.82
C ILE A 295 5.89 9.00 5.43
N ARG A 296 4.90 9.13 4.52
CA ARG A 296 4.08 8.00 4.05
C ARG A 296 4.92 6.85 3.52
N LYS A 297 5.91 7.13 2.65
CA LYS A 297 6.83 6.11 2.13
C LYS A 297 7.59 5.39 3.25
N ARG A 298 8.17 6.13 4.20
CA ARG A 298 8.96 5.57 5.30
C ARG A 298 8.11 4.78 6.28
N VAL A 299 6.93 5.30 6.65
CA VAL A 299 5.98 4.63 7.55
C VAL A 299 5.45 3.35 6.90
N THR A 300 5.04 3.41 5.64
CA THR A 300 4.56 2.20 4.92
C THR A 300 5.65 1.13 4.82
N ALA A 301 6.89 1.52 4.48
CA ALA A 301 8.02 0.59 4.46
C ALA A 301 8.28 -0.04 5.83
N GLN A 302 8.18 0.75 6.90
CA GLN A 302 8.35 0.25 8.26
C GLN A 302 7.22 -0.72 8.66
N LEU A 303 5.97 -0.43 8.32
CA LEU A 303 4.83 -1.31 8.57
C LEU A 303 4.96 -2.63 7.82
N LEU A 304 5.41 -2.59 6.56
CA LEU A 304 5.73 -3.78 5.76
C LEU A 304 6.80 -4.67 6.43
N GLU A 305 7.83 -4.06 7.01
CA GLU A 305 8.88 -4.78 7.73
C GLU A 305 8.36 -5.43 9.02
N PHE A 306 7.51 -4.73 9.78
CA PHE A 306 6.84 -5.28 10.95
C PHE A 306 5.94 -6.47 10.60
N ASP A 307 5.10 -6.33 9.58
CA ASP A 307 4.21 -7.42 9.14
C ASP A 307 5.01 -8.62 8.60
N ARG A 308 6.20 -8.41 8.03
CA ARG A 308 7.12 -9.50 7.65
C ARG A 308 7.73 -10.19 8.88
N LEU A 309 8.02 -9.47 9.95
CA LEU A 309 8.54 -10.00 11.21
C LEU A 309 7.47 -10.77 12.01
N ASP A 310 6.24 -10.27 12.03
CA ASP A 310 5.14 -10.89 12.76
C ASP A 310 4.66 -12.17 12.05
N ARG A 311 4.57 -12.15 10.71
CA ARG A 311 4.30 -13.37 9.90
C ARG A 311 5.38 -14.44 10.04
N ALA A 312 6.61 -14.01 10.31
CA ALA A 312 7.77 -14.87 10.53
C ALA A 312 7.69 -15.65 11.86
N ALA A 313 6.94 -15.16 12.85
CA ALA A 313 6.78 -15.78 14.17
C ALA A 313 5.72 -16.90 14.18
N GLY A 314 5.65 -17.70 13.12
CA GLY A 314 4.59 -18.68 12.83
C GLY A 314 4.63 -19.99 13.63
N GLY A 315 4.61 -19.94 14.96
CA GLY A 315 4.30 -21.10 15.80
C GLY A 315 5.41 -22.14 15.98
N ARG A 316 5.22 -22.99 17.01
CA ARG A 316 6.19 -23.78 17.82
C ARG A 316 7.34 -24.56 17.14
N SER A 317 7.41 -24.70 15.82
CA SER A 317 8.33 -25.63 15.14
C SER A 317 9.26 -25.02 14.09
N ASN A 318 9.27 -23.71 13.87
CA ASN A 318 10.23 -23.11 12.93
C ASN A 318 10.76 -21.74 13.40
N PRO A 319 11.80 -21.72 14.26
CA PRO A 319 12.39 -20.48 14.68
C PRO A 319 13.21 -19.91 13.53
N LEU A 320 12.79 -18.76 13.00
CA LEU A 320 13.80 -17.79 12.60
C LEU A 320 14.67 -17.56 13.83
N GLY A 321 15.98 -17.77 13.69
CA GLY A 321 16.90 -17.55 14.79
C GLY A 321 16.58 -16.22 15.45
N THR A 322 16.30 -16.26 16.76
CA THR A 322 15.95 -15.11 17.61
C THR A 322 16.84 -13.90 17.34
N LYS A 323 18.10 -14.14 16.96
CA LYS A 323 19.09 -13.17 16.49
C LYS A 323 18.63 -12.33 15.29
N LEU A 324 18.07 -12.92 14.22
CA LEU A 324 17.63 -12.16 13.03
C LEU A 324 16.37 -11.34 13.31
N HIS A 325 15.45 -11.87 14.12
CA HIS A 325 14.27 -11.14 14.59
C HIS A 325 14.69 -9.92 15.44
N GLN A 326 15.63 -10.11 16.38
CA GLN A 326 16.20 -9.02 17.18
C GLN A 326 16.97 -8.00 16.32
N ILE A 327 17.78 -8.45 15.35
CA ILE A 327 18.52 -7.56 14.43
C ILE A 327 17.55 -6.71 13.62
N THR A 328 16.48 -7.31 13.10
CA THR A 328 15.48 -6.58 12.29
C THR A 328 14.69 -5.60 13.15
N ARG A 329 14.24 -5.99 14.36
CA ARG A 329 13.61 -5.04 15.31
C ARG A 329 14.54 -3.89 15.69
N LYS A 330 15.83 -4.17 15.95
CA LYS A 330 16.84 -3.13 16.21
C LYS A 330 17.01 -2.20 15.01
N ALA A 331 17.05 -2.73 13.78
CA ALA A 331 17.14 -1.93 12.56
C ALA A 331 15.90 -1.04 12.36
N ILE A 332 14.71 -1.57 12.64
CA ILE A 332 13.45 -0.81 12.60
C ILE A 332 13.45 0.31 13.65
N SER A 333 13.81 0.00 14.89
CA SER A 333 13.89 0.97 15.99
C SER A 333 14.91 2.08 15.67
N LYS A 334 16.06 1.75 15.07
CA LYS A 334 17.05 2.74 14.60
C LYS A 334 16.50 3.73 13.55
N ARG A 335 15.47 3.36 12.79
CA ARG A 335 14.85 4.25 11.77
C ARG A 335 13.72 5.13 12.30
N GLN A 336 13.14 4.80 13.47
CA GLN A 336 12.03 5.57 14.05
C GLN A 336 12.35 7.05 14.31
N PRO A 337 13.53 7.43 14.84
CA PRO A 337 13.85 8.83 15.13
C PRO A 337 13.78 9.73 13.87
N ALA A 338 14.21 9.22 12.71
CA ALA A 338 14.15 9.97 11.46
C ALA A 338 12.71 10.22 10.98
N ILE A 339 11.81 9.24 11.19
CA ILE A 339 10.38 9.37 10.88
C ILE A 339 9.76 10.40 11.82
N LEU A 340 9.99 10.28 13.13
CA LEU A 340 9.49 11.24 14.12
C LEU A 340 10.00 12.66 13.89
N SER A 341 11.27 12.81 13.50
CA SER A 341 11.83 14.10 13.10
C SER A 341 11.11 14.70 11.89
N SER A 342 10.81 13.86 10.89
CA SER A 342 10.06 14.28 9.70
C SER A 342 8.62 14.70 10.07
N ILE A 343 7.95 13.95 10.96
CA ILE A 343 6.60 14.28 11.48
C ILE A 343 6.62 15.60 12.24
N ARG A 344 7.61 15.84 13.11
CA ARG A 344 7.75 17.12 13.81
C ARG A 344 7.94 18.29 12.84
N LYS A 345 8.78 18.12 11.81
CA LYS A 345 8.98 19.13 10.76
C LYS A 345 7.68 19.39 9.98
N PHE A 346 6.98 18.34 9.60
CA PHE A 346 5.67 18.43 8.95
C PHE A 346 4.65 19.20 9.81
N ASN A 347 4.52 18.83 11.09
CA ASN A 347 3.59 19.47 12.02
C ASN A 347 3.92 20.94 12.26
N LYS A 348 5.22 21.31 12.27
CA LYS A 348 5.67 22.71 12.33
C LYS A 348 5.22 23.49 11.10
N TYR A 349 5.36 22.94 9.90
CA TYR A 349 4.87 23.61 8.69
C TYR A 349 3.35 23.70 8.62
N CYS A 350 2.60 22.73 9.16
CA CYS A 350 1.14 22.83 9.24
C CYS A 350 0.70 24.04 10.08
N VAL A 351 1.38 24.30 11.20
CA VAL A 351 1.15 25.49 12.04
C VAL A 351 1.52 26.76 11.29
N ALA A 352 2.71 26.80 10.69
CA ALA A 352 3.18 27.96 9.93
C ALA A 352 2.28 28.27 8.72
N LEU A 353 1.74 27.26 8.02
CA LEU A 353 0.74 27.44 6.96
C LEU A 353 -0.55 28.05 7.50
N LYS A 354 -1.01 27.62 8.67
CA LYS A 354 -2.20 28.19 9.34
C LYS A 354 -2.02 29.65 9.70
N GLU A 355 -0.84 30.06 10.13
CA GLU A 355 -0.50 31.46 10.38
C GLU A 355 -0.38 32.25 9.08
N ALA A 356 0.31 31.69 8.08
CA ALA A 356 0.54 32.31 6.79
C ALA A 356 -0.75 32.60 6.01
N VAL A 357 -1.83 31.83 6.22
CA VAL A 357 -3.15 32.14 5.66
C VAL A 357 -3.63 33.52 6.11
N LYS A 358 -3.42 33.87 7.38
CA LYS A 358 -3.76 35.20 7.91
C LYS A 358 -2.79 36.27 7.40
N THR A 359 -1.48 35.98 7.45
CA THR A 359 -0.44 36.95 7.08
C THR A 359 -0.51 37.38 5.62
N TYR A 360 -0.84 36.45 4.71
CA TYR A 360 -0.85 36.70 3.27
C TYR A 360 -2.26 36.87 2.68
N ASN A 361 -3.29 37.06 3.52
CA ASN A 361 -4.69 37.18 3.10
C ASN A 361 -5.13 36.08 2.11
N ILE A 362 -4.69 34.85 2.35
CA ILE A 362 -5.17 33.69 1.58
C ILE A 362 -6.63 33.43 1.98
N SER A 363 -7.47 33.00 1.02
CA SER A 363 -8.85 32.62 1.31
C SER A 363 -8.92 31.65 2.49
N GLN A 364 -9.81 31.91 3.47
CA GLN A 364 -10.00 31.02 4.61
C GLN A 364 -10.52 29.63 4.21
N THR A 365 -11.09 29.52 3.01
CA THR A 365 -11.54 28.24 2.43
C THR A 365 -10.40 27.42 1.83
N PHE A 366 -9.16 27.94 1.82
CA PHE A 366 -8.01 27.18 1.35
C PHE A 366 -7.68 26.05 2.32
N PRO A 367 -7.64 24.78 1.87
CA PRO A 367 -7.45 23.66 2.77
C PRO A 367 -6.02 23.58 3.28
N ILE A 368 -5.89 23.56 4.61
CA ILE A 368 -4.60 23.49 5.30
C ILE A 368 -4.39 22.05 5.78
N PRO A 369 -3.19 21.46 5.56
CA PRO A 369 -2.88 20.14 6.09
C PRO A 369 -3.04 20.06 7.61
N HIS A 370 -3.63 18.97 8.09
CA HIS A 370 -3.68 18.66 9.51
C HIS A 370 -2.37 18.04 10.00
N GLN A 371 -2.06 18.28 11.27
CA GLN A 371 -0.93 17.65 11.93
C GLN A 371 -1.13 16.14 12.07
N LEU A 372 -0.05 15.38 11.92
CA LEU A 372 -0.01 13.93 12.12
C LEU A 372 0.31 13.60 13.58
N SER A 373 -0.22 12.48 14.07
CA SER A 373 0.16 11.95 15.39
C SER A 373 1.66 11.63 15.42
N SER A 374 2.31 11.96 16.55
CA SER A 374 3.68 11.53 16.81
C SER A 374 3.74 10.06 17.26
N ASN A 375 2.59 9.44 17.54
CA ASN A 375 2.49 8.03 17.86
C ASN A 375 2.37 7.20 16.57
N LEU A 376 3.42 6.43 16.25
CA LEU A 376 3.47 5.62 15.03
C LEU A 376 2.40 4.51 14.98
N SER A 377 1.91 4.03 16.14
CA SER A 377 0.84 3.01 16.13
C SER A 377 -0.50 3.59 15.71
N GLU A 378 -0.83 4.81 16.14
CA GLU A 378 -2.03 5.54 15.71
C GLU A 378 -1.93 5.95 14.24
N LEU A 379 -0.73 6.33 13.79
CA LEU A 379 -0.48 6.75 12.41
C LEU A 379 -0.73 5.64 11.37
N ARG A 380 -0.65 4.36 11.78
CA ARG A 380 -0.95 3.21 10.90
C ARG A 380 -2.37 3.28 10.35
N ASP A 381 -3.32 3.63 11.21
CA ASP A 381 -4.75 3.60 10.93
C ASP A 381 -5.31 4.99 10.59
N ASP A 382 -4.47 6.03 10.59
CA ASP A 382 -4.84 7.40 10.26
C ASP A 382 -5.00 7.59 8.73
N PRO A 383 -6.23 7.84 8.23
CA PRO A 383 -6.51 8.16 6.83
C PRO A 383 -5.67 9.30 6.28
N SER A 384 -5.44 10.31 7.13
CA SER A 384 -4.82 11.56 6.72
C SER A 384 -3.37 11.36 6.29
N LEU A 385 -2.68 10.31 6.77
CA LEU A 385 -1.33 9.97 6.30
C LEU A 385 -1.32 9.66 4.79
N TYR A 386 -2.33 8.95 4.31
CA TYR A 386 -2.37 8.37 2.97
C TYR A 386 -2.92 9.33 1.91
N GLU A 387 -3.67 10.35 2.32
CA GLU A 387 -4.18 11.41 1.44
C GLU A 387 -3.08 12.43 1.08
N ASP A 388 -3.05 12.88 -0.18
CA ASP A 388 -2.10 13.91 -0.62
C ASP A 388 -2.53 15.31 -0.12
N ILE A 389 -1.54 16.21 0.02
CA ILE A 389 -1.83 17.60 0.35
C ILE A 389 -2.41 18.30 -0.87
N TRP A 390 -3.48 19.04 -0.62
CA TRP A 390 -4.16 19.83 -1.62
C TRP A 390 -3.36 21.10 -1.93
N ILE A 391 -3.14 21.36 -3.23
CA ILE A 391 -2.29 22.45 -3.73
C ILE A 391 -3.06 23.51 -4.52
N ALA A 392 -4.39 23.39 -4.58
CA ALA A 392 -5.26 24.27 -5.33
C ALA A 392 -6.33 24.92 -4.43
N PRO A 393 -6.85 26.11 -4.74
CA PRO A 393 -8.09 26.54 -4.11
C PRO A 393 -9.24 25.58 -4.47
N PRO A 394 -10.22 25.34 -3.57
CA PRO A 394 -11.41 24.56 -3.91
C PRO A 394 -12.16 25.20 -5.10
N PRO A 395 -12.84 24.41 -5.96
CA PRO A 395 -13.61 24.95 -7.09
C PRO A 395 -14.82 25.81 -6.67
N ALA A 396 -15.28 25.69 -5.43
CA ALA A 396 -16.47 26.35 -4.90
C ALA A 396 -16.12 27.34 -3.76
N GLN A 397 -17.02 28.27 -3.48
CA GLN A 397 -16.92 29.20 -2.33
C GLN A 397 -16.97 28.48 -0.97
N THR A 398 -17.39 27.22 -0.93
CA THR A 398 -17.40 26.37 0.27
C THR A 398 -16.49 25.16 0.09
N ALA A 399 -15.72 24.85 1.12
CA ALA A 399 -14.89 23.65 1.13
C ALA A 399 -15.77 22.39 1.21
N PRO A 400 -15.43 21.32 0.46
CA PRO A 400 -16.21 20.08 0.50
C PRO A 400 -16.18 19.42 1.89
N LYS A 401 -17.27 18.74 2.29
CA LYS A 401 -17.35 18.13 3.63
C LYS A 401 -16.39 16.96 3.80
N TRP A 402 -16.12 16.19 2.74
CA TRP A 402 -15.08 15.15 2.77
C TRP A 402 -13.69 15.71 3.10
N LEU A 403 -13.45 17.01 2.96
CA LEU A 403 -12.19 17.66 3.28
C LEU A 403 -12.12 18.17 4.72
N GLU A 404 -13.21 18.76 5.23
CA GLU A 404 -13.22 19.42 6.54
C GLU A 404 -13.81 18.57 7.66
N ASP A 405 -14.85 17.79 7.38
CA ASP A 405 -15.61 17.05 8.38
C ASP A 405 -14.95 15.68 8.64
N ALA A 406 -14.36 15.53 9.83
CA ALA A 406 -13.77 14.27 10.28
C ALA A 406 -14.78 13.12 10.33
N GLY A 407 -16.04 13.40 10.66
CA GLY A 407 -17.15 12.45 10.64
C GLY A 407 -17.47 11.97 9.23
N VAL A 408 -17.44 12.85 8.22
CA VAL A 408 -17.60 12.45 6.81
C VAL A 408 -16.44 11.57 6.37
N ARG A 409 -15.19 11.91 6.69
CA ARG A 409 -14.01 11.08 6.33
C ARG A 409 -14.06 9.69 6.95
N CYS A 410 -14.30 9.61 8.26
CA CYS A 410 -14.48 8.35 8.96
C CYS A 410 -15.67 7.55 8.40
N GLY A 411 -16.78 8.24 8.09
CA GLY A 411 -17.96 7.65 7.47
C GLY A 411 -17.68 7.07 6.09
N ILE A 412 -16.97 7.78 5.20
CA ILE A 412 -16.57 7.29 3.88
C ILE A 412 -15.75 6.02 4.00
N HIS A 413 -14.77 5.99 4.90
CA HIS A 413 -13.93 4.81 5.12
C HIS A 413 -14.72 3.60 5.64
N ALA A 414 -15.60 3.82 6.61
CA ALA A 414 -16.47 2.78 7.14
C ALA A 414 -17.46 2.28 6.07
N MET A 415 -18.02 3.18 5.25
CA MET A 415 -18.88 2.86 4.12
C MET A 415 -18.14 1.98 3.10
N LEU A 416 -16.96 2.39 2.63
CA LEU A 416 -16.16 1.62 1.68
C LEU A 416 -15.81 0.24 2.25
N LYS A 417 -15.41 0.17 3.52
CA LYS A 417 -15.15 -1.09 4.21
C LYS A 417 -16.37 -2.00 4.21
N LEU A 418 -17.55 -1.46 4.54
CA LEU A 418 -18.80 -2.21 4.56
C LEU A 418 -19.18 -2.71 3.16
N GLU A 419 -19.01 -1.91 2.12
CA GLU A 419 -19.25 -2.31 0.73
C GLU A 419 -18.29 -3.43 0.28
N ARG A 420 -17.00 -3.33 0.63
CA ARG A 420 -16.01 -4.40 0.40
C ARG A 420 -16.36 -5.69 1.15
N CYS A 421 -16.87 -5.60 2.38
CA CYS A 421 -17.37 -6.77 3.11
C CYS A 421 -18.56 -7.44 2.39
N LYS A 422 -19.51 -6.66 1.87
CA LYS A 422 -20.67 -7.17 1.10
C LYS A 422 -20.24 -7.86 -0.20
N GLU A 423 -19.22 -7.34 -0.89
CA GLU A 423 -18.64 -7.99 -2.06
C GLU A 423 -17.99 -9.33 -1.71
N GLU A 424 -17.18 -9.36 -0.64
CA GLU A 424 -16.53 -10.60 -0.19
C GLU A 424 -17.57 -11.64 0.28
N GLU A 425 -18.62 -11.23 0.99
CA GLU A 425 -19.72 -12.10 1.41
C GLU A 425 -20.39 -12.78 0.21
N ARG A 426 -20.76 -12.01 -0.82
CA ARG A 426 -21.34 -12.55 -2.06
C ARG A 426 -20.40 -13.53 -2.76
N ARG A 427 -19.11 -13.19 -2.84
CA ARG A 427 -18.09 -14.06 -3.43
C ARG A 427 -17.94 -15.37 -2.65
N LEU A 428 -17.81 -15.31 -1.34
CA LEU A 428 -17.65 -16.51 -0.50
C LEU A 428 -18.89 -17.41 -0.59
N LYS A 429 -20.10 -16.83 -0.70
CA LYS A 429 -21.32 -17.59 -0.96
C LYS A 429 -21.24 -18.34 -2.29
N PHE A 430 -20.88 -17.65 -3.38
CA PHE A 430 -20.73 -18.26 -4.69
C PHE A 430 -19.65 -19.35 -4.72
N GLU A 431 -18.51 -19.12 -4.07
CA GLU A 431 -17.43 -20.09 -3.94
C GLU A 431 -17.88 -21.33 -3.14
N CYS A 432 -18.65 -21.14 -2.06
CA CYS A 432 -19.23 -22.23 -1.28
C CYS A 432 -20.22 -23.06 -2.10
N GLU A 433 -21.15 -22.42 -2.82
CA GLU A 433 -22.10 -23.10 -3.69
C GLU A 433 -21.39 -23.91 -4.79
N ASN A 434 -20.33 -23.36 -5.38
CA ASN A 434 -19.54 -24.08 -6.38
C ASN A 434 -18.83 -25.29 -5.79
N LEU A 435 -18.26 -25.16 -4.59
CA LEU A 435 -17.62 -26.27 -3.89
C LEU A 435 -18.64 -27.39 -3.58
N GLN A 436 -19.83 -27.03 -3.13
CA GLN A 436 -20.93 -27.98 -2.87
C GLN A 436 -21.41 -28.66 -4.15
N ARG A 437 -21.61 -27.91 -5.25
CA ARG A 437 -21.98 -28.47 -6.56
C ARG A 437 -20.91 -29.39 -7.12
N TRP A 438 -19.63 -29.06 -6.93
CA TRP A 438 -18.53 -29.93 -7.32
C TRP A 438 -18.55 -31.22 -6.49
N PHE A 439 -18.60 -31.11 -5.16
CA PHE A 439 -18.65 -32.26 -4.27
C PHE A 439 -19.84 -33.19 -4.57
N GLY A 440 -21.03 -32.63 -4.80
CA GLY A 440 -22.21 -33.40 -5.19
C GLY A 440 -22.03 -34.17 -6.49
N ARG A 441 -21.38 -33.56 -7.50
CA ARG A 441 -21.06 -34.21 -8.78
C ARG A 441 -20.06 -35.35 -8.60
N GLU A 442 -18.96 -35.11 -7.88
CA GLU A 442 -17.95 -36.15 -7.62
C GLU A 442 -18.54 -37.31 -6.81
N LEU A 443 -19.35 -37.02 -5.78
CA LEU A 443 -20.01 -38.04 -4.98
C LEU A 443 -21.00 -38.87 -5.82
N ALA A 444 -21.78 -38.23 -6.69
CA ALA A 444 -22.70 -38.92 -7.61
C ALA A 444 -21.94 -39.80 -8.60
N ALA A 445 -20.86 -39.29 -9.21
CA ALA A 445 -20.01 -40.03 -10.13
C ALA A 445 -19.37 -41.25 -9.44
N THR A 446 -18.90 -41.08 -8.19
CA THR A 446 -18.30 -42.16 -7.39
C THR A 446 -19.33 -43.23 -7.05
N LYS A 447 -20.53 -42.83 -6.60
CA LYS A 447 -21.64 -43.76 -6.33
C LYS A 447 -22.08 -44.52 -7.57
N LEU A 448 -22.12 -43.86 -8.73
CA LEU A 448 -22.45 -44.49 -10.00
C LEU A 448 -21.37 -45.50 -10.40
N ALA A 449 -20.09 -45.12 -10.32
CA ALA A 449 -18.97 -45.99 -10.61
C ALA A 449 -19.01 -47.25 -9.73
N LEU A 450 -19.24 -47.12 -8.42
CA LEU A 450 -19.38 -48.25 -7.49
C LEU A 450 -20.54 -49.20 -7.85
N ARG A 451 -21.65 -48.68 -8.40
CA ARG A 451 -22.79 -49.50 -8.83
C ARG A 451 -22.55 -50.20 -10.16
N LEU A 452 -21.81 -49.56 -11.08
CA LEU A 452 -21.53 -50.08 -12.41
C LEU A 452 -20.30 -50.99 -12.45
N SER A 453 -19.37 -50.85 -11.50
CA SER A 453 -18.24 -51.77 -11.33
C SER A 453 -18.75 -53.09 -10.74
N GLY A 454 -19.34 -53.95 -11.56
CA GLY A 454 -19.85 -55.27 -11.18
C GLY A 454 -18.76 -56.27 -10.77
N SER A 455 -17.95 -55.97 -9.75
CA SER A 455 -16.87 -56.84 -9.29
C SER A 455 -16.75 -56.85 -7.75
N THR A 456 -17.51 -57.76 -7.14
CA THR A 456 -17.21 -58.71 -6.04
C THR A 456 -16.22 -58.46 -4.89
N TYR A 457 -15.32 -57.47 -4.84
CA TYR A 457 -14.46 -57.29 -3.67
C TYR A 457 -13.93 -55.85 -3.56
N VAL A 458 -14.66 -54.97 -2.86
CA VAL A 458 -14.05 -54.01 -1.93
C VAL A 458 -15.11 -53.64 -0.89
N ASP A 459 -15.03 -54.22 0.32
CA ASP A 459 -15.78 -53.74 1.47
C ASP A 459 -15.18 -52.41 1.96
N LEU A 460 -15.72 -51.31 1.44
CA LEU A 460 -15.47 -49.95 1.94
C LEU A 460 -16.52 -49.52 3.00
N GLY A 461 -17.40 -50.44 3.45
CA GLY A 461 -18.46 -50.16 4.42
C GLY A 461 -17.94 -49.57 5.72
N GLY A 462 -16.74 -49.99 6.15
CA GLY A 462 -16.07 -49.46 7.34
C GLY A 462 -15.62 -47.99 7.22
N TYR A 463 -15.26 -47.51 6.02
CA TYR A 463 -14.73 -46.16 5.84
C TYR A 463 -15.83 -45.09 5.81
N LEU A 464 -16.99 -45.39 5.24
CA LEU A 464 -18.12 -44.46 5.19
C LEU A 464 -18.76 -44.27 6.57
N GLN A 465 -18.79 -45.32 7.40
CA GLN A 465 -19.35 -45.24 8.75
C GLN A 465 -18.48 -44.39 9.68
N ALA A 466 -17.14 -44.39 9.49
CA ALA A 466 -16.22 -43.52 10.25
C ALA A 466 -16.32 -42.03 9.87
N ILE A 467 -16.64 -41.71 8.61
CA ILE A 467 -16.81 -40.32 8.16
C ILE A 467 -18.17 -39.76 8.59
N MET A 468 -19.21 -40.60 8.68
CA MET A 468 -20.54 -40.16 9.13
C MET A 468 -20.69 -40.09 10.66
N SER A 469 -19.85 -40.77 11.43
CA SER A 469 -19.84 -40.70 12.91
C SER A 469 -18.91 -39.61 13.46
N SER A 470 -18.24 -38.85 12.59
CA SER A 470 -17.36 -37.73 12.94
C SER A 470 -17.85 -36.35 12.45
N ALA A 471 -19.08 -36.29 11.93
CA ALA A 471 -19.85 -35.05 11.69
C ALA A 471 -20.91 -34.91 12.78
#